data_AF-A0A349CVM4-F1
#
_entry.id   AF-A0A349CVM4-F1
#
_cell.length_a   1.000
_cell.length_b   1.000
_cell.length_c   1.000
_cell.angle_alpha   90.00
_cell.angle_beta   90.00
_cell.angle_gamma   90.00
#
_symmetry.space_group_name_H-M   'P 1'
#
loop_
_entity.id
_entity.type
_entity.pdbx_description
1 polymer ?
#
loop_
_entity_poly.entity_id
_entity_poly.type
_entity_poly.pdbx_seq_one_letter_code
_entity_poly.pdbx_strand_id
1 'polypeptide(L)'
;MSWLDDVDEDDEPEFDESDVRVRPNPKANRPRTKRRPAHEDAVVCRVLGVDRGRYTVLVDEDGPDEHPALATRARELRRTAIVTGDRARVVGDTSGTAGTLARIVGIEERTSLLRRSADDTDQVERIVVANADQMLVVVAAADPEP
;
A
#
# COMPACT_ATOMS: atom_id res chain seq x y z
N MET A 1 -28.53 60.10 -16.09
CA MET A 1 -29.28 59.94 -14.83
C MET A 1 -28.32 59.33 -13.83
N SER A 2 -28.17 60.02 -12.70
CA SER A 2 -27.30 59.67 -11.58
C SER A 2 -27.83 58.42 -10.90
N TRP A 3 -27.01 57.38 -10.81
CA TRP A 3 -27.20 56.27 -9.88
C TRP A 3 -26.18 56.45 -8.75
N LEU A 4 -26.56 57.24 -7.77
CA LEU A 4 -26.05 57.12 -6.41
C LEU A 4 -27.32 56.93 -5.59
N ASP A 5 -27.61 55.67 -5.26
CA ASP A 5 -28.43 55.34 -4.11
C ASP A 5 -27.44 54.93 -3.03
N ASP A 6 -27.57 55.61 -1.91
CA ASP A 6 -26.86 55.42 -0.65
C ASP A 6 -26.92 53.94 -0.24
N VAL A 7 -25.75 53.34 -0.09
CA VAL A 7 -25.58 52.24 0.86
C VAL A 7 -24.45 52.68 1.78
N ASP A 8 -24.87 53.22 2.93
CA ASP A 8 -24.03 53.51 4.07
C ASP A 8 -23.20 52.29 4.49
N GLU A 9 -21.95 52.59 4.83
CA GLU A 9 -21.21 52.10 5.98
C GLU A 9 -20.96 50.59 6.13
N ASP A 10 -19.73 50.22 5.79
CA ASP A 10 -18.75 49.73 6.78
C ASP A 10 -19.07 48.46 7.59
N ASP A 11 -19.31 47.31 6.94
CA ASP A 11 -19.24 46.03 7.65
C ASP A 11 -18.87 44.81 6.77
N GLU A 12 -18.05 45.00 5.73
CA GLU A 12 -17.20 43.89 5.30
C GLU A 12 -15.95 43.93 6.17
N PRO A 13 -15.72 42.95 7.09
CA PRO A 13 -14.47 42.91 7.81
C PRO A 13 -13.35 42.82 6.77
N GLU A 14 -12.57 43.89 6.68
CA GLU A 14 -11.38 43.98 5.86
C GLU A 14 -10.42 42.91 6.38
N PHE A 15 -10.41 41.75 5.72
CA PHE A 15 -9.46 40.69 6.02
C PHE A 15 -8.06 41.22 5.74
N ASP A 16 -7.38 41.68 6.79
CA ASP A 16 -6.01 42.18 6.71
C ASP A 16 -5.03 41.00 6.83
N GLU A 17 -3.83 41.14 6.27
CA GLU A 17 -2.73 40.17 6.39
C GLU A 17 -2.39 39.83 7.85
N SER A 18 -2.80 40.68 8.79
CA SER A 18 -2.72 40.45 10.25
C SER A 18 -3.73 39.43 10.80
N ASP A 19 -4.80 39.10 10.07
CA ASP A 19 -5.82 38.09 10.44
C ASP A 19 -5.36 36.65 10.18
N VAL A 20 -4.26 36.47 9.44
CA VAL A 20 -3.66 35.15 9.19
C VAL A 20 -2.86 34.70 10.41
N ARG A 21 -3.50 33.88 11.25
CA ARG A 21 -2.91 33.23 12.43
C ARG A 21 -1.62 32.46 12.07
N VAL A 22 -0.52 32.97 12.64
CA VAL A 22 0.68 32.25 13.12
C VAL A 22 1.18 31.14 12.20
N ARG A 23 2.22 31.43 11.41
CA ARG A 23 3.06 30.37 10.82
C ARG A 23 3.42 29.38 11.92
N PRO A 24 3.15 28.07 11.76
CA PRO A 24 3.64 27.05 12.67
C PRO A 24 5.13 27.30 12.91
N ASN A 25 5.53 27.39 14.18
CA ASN A 25 6.90 27.74 14.56
C ASN A 25 7.88 26.92 13.69
N PRO A 26 8.72 27.55 12.86
CA PRO A 26 9.62 26.83 11.95
C PRO A 26 10.62 25.91 12.68
N LYS A 27 10.72 26.06 14.02
CA LYS A 27 11.54 25.26 14.93
C LYS A 27 10.74 24.22 15.76
N ALA A 28 9.42 24.13 15.58
CA ALA A 28 8.58 23.12 16.26
C ALA A 28 8.47 21.80 15.46
N ASN A 29 9.42 21.55 14.57
CA ASN A 29 9.65 20.24 13.98
C ASN A 29 10.27 19.34 15.05
N ARG A 30 9.42 18.49 15.65
CA ARG A 30 9.89 17.37 16.49
C ARG A 30 11.05 16.69 15.77
N PRO A 31 12.23 16.54 16.40
CA PRO A 31 13.37 15.90 15.77
C PRO A 31 12.93 14.59 15.16
N ARG A 32 13.28 14.35 13.89
CA ARG A 32 12.95 13.11 13.21
C ARG A 32 13.50 11.96 14.07
N THR A 33 12.59 11.17 14.63
CA THR A 33 13.01 10.03 15.43
C THR A 33 13.78 9.05 14.56
N LYS A 34 14.92 8.58 15.07
CA LYS A 34 15.67 7.49 14.44
C LYS A 34 15.02 6.13 14.71
N ARG A 35 14.19 6.04 15.75
CA ARG A 35 13.41 4.84 16.07
C ARG A 35 12.32 4.67 15.01
N ARG A 36 12.34 3.53 14.32
CA ARG A 36 11.27 3.15 13.40
C ARG A 36 10.02 2.74 14.19
N PRO A 37 8.81 2.93 13.62
CA PRO A 37 7.59 2.38 14.22
C PRO A 37 7.66 0.86 14.26
N ALA A 38 7.05 0.26 15.28
CA ALA A 38 6.95 -1.20 15.40
C ALA A 38 5.83 -1.79 14.53
N HIS A 39 4.85 -0.97 14.09
CA HIS A 39 3.69 -1.40 13.30
C HIS A 39 2.92 -2.55 13.96
N GLU A 40 2.69 -2.43 15.27
CA GLU A 40 1.96 -3.42 16.09
C GLU A 40 0.50 -3.55 15.66
N ASP A 41 -0.07 -2.49 15.09
CA ASP A 41 -1.40 -2.37 14.53
C ASP A 41 -1.52 -2.85 13.07
N ALA A 42 -0.48 -3.47 12.52
CA ALA A 42 -0.50 -3.93 11.14
C ALA A 42 -1.51 -5.08 10.95
N VAL A 43 -2.40 -4.91 9.99
CA VAL A 43 -3.35 -5.94 9.55
C VAL A 43 -2.61 -6.93 8.65
N VAL A 44 -2.83 -8.24 8.88
CA VAL A 44 -2.25 -9.28 8.03
C VAL A 44 -3.18 -9.50 6.83
N CYS A 45 -2.62 -9.41 5.63
CA CYS A 45 -3.35 -9.53 4.37
C CYS A 45 -2.65 -10.51 3.42
N ARG A 46 -3.38 -11.21 2.57
CA ARG A 46 -2.79 -12.08 1.54
C ARG A 46 -2.48 -11.29 0.28
N VAL A 47 -1.27 -11.40 -0.28
CA VAL A 47 -0.94 -10.78 -1.56
C VAL A 47 -1.58 -11.56 -2.71
N LEU A 48 -2.45 -10.91 -3.46
CA LEU A 48 -3.12 -11.47 -4.64
C LEU A 48 -2.37 -11.13 -5.93
N GLY A 49 -1.98 -9.86 -6.07
CA GLY A 49 -1.39 -9.32 -7.31
C GLY A 49 -0.13 -8.52 -7.04
N VAL A 50 0.86 -8.66 -7.93
CA VAL A 50 2.12 -7.93 -7.89
C VAL A 50 2.31 -7.17 -9.20
N ASP A 51 2.12 -5.86 -9.13
CA ASP A 51 2.31 -4.94 -10.25
C ASP A 51 3.55 -4.05 -10.04
N ARG A 52 3.84 -3.18 -11.01
CA ARG A 52 4.97 -2.24 -10.95
C ARG A 52 4.76 -1.17 -9.86
N GLY A 53 5.04 -1.53 -8.61
CA GLY A 53 5.00 -0.64 -7.45
C GLY A 53 3.67 -0.60 -6.69
N ARG A 54 2.66 -1.34 -7.17
CA ARG A 54 1.38 -1.56 -6.49
C ARG A 54 1.20 -3.05 -6.22
N TYR A 55 0.49 -3.33 -5.14
CA TYR A 55 0.14 -4.66 -4.70
C TYR A 55 -1.35 -4.70 -4.44
N THR A 56 -2.01 -5.74 -4.93
CA THR A 56 -3.38 -6.04 -4.52
C THR A 56 -3.29 -7.03 -3.38
N VAL A 57 -3.88 -6.70 -2.24
CA VAL A 57 -3.92 -7.55 -1.06
C VAL A 57 -5.37 -7.87 -0.70
N LEU A 58 -5.61 -9.06 -0.15
CA LEU A 58 -6.87 -9.49 0.42
C LEU A 58 -6.83 -9.24 1.92
N VAL A 59 -7.73 -8.39 2.39
CA VAL A 59 -7.95 -8.11 3.81
C VAL A 59 -9.01 -9.08 4.31
N ASP A 60 -8.84 -9.57 5.55
CA ASP A 60 -9.80 -10.45 6.23
C ASP A 60 -10.17 -11.70 5.41
N GLU A 61 -9.16 -12.39 4.88
CA GLU A 61 -9.33 -13.65 4.14
C GLU A 61 -10.16 -14.66 4.94
N ASP A 62 -11.18 -15.24 4.29
CA ASP A 62 -12.18 -16.16 4.87
C ASP A 62 -13.08 -15.53 5.97
N GLY A 63 -13.00 -14.21 6.14
CA GLY A 63 -13.77 -13.44 7.12
C GLY A 63 -15.00 -12.74 6.53
N PRO A 64 -15.88 -12.18 7.39
CA PRO A 64 -17.09 -11.49 6.96
C PRO A 64 -16.81 -10.17 6.23
N ASP A 65 -15.66 -9.54 6.50
CA ASP A 65 -15.25 -8.28 5.92
C ASP A 65 -14.17 -8.53 4.85
N GLU A 66 -14.17 -9.68 4.16
CA GLU A 66 -13.20 -9.97 3.11
C GLU A 66 -13.30 -8.96 1.96
N HIS A 67 -12.21 -8.27 1.64
CA HIS A 67 -12.16 -7.35 0.51
C HIS A 67 -10.74 -7.12 -0.03
N PRO A 68 -10.60 -6.78 -1.32
CA PRO A 68 -9.32 -6.37 -1.88
C PRO A 68 -8.99 -4.92 -1.50
N ALA A 69 -7.71 -4.65 -1.23
CA ALA A 69 -7.18 -3.32 -1.05
C ALA A 69 -5.88 -3.12 -1.85
N LEU A 70 -5.61 -1.87 -2.21
CA LEU A 70 -4.36 -1.51 -2.87
C LEU A 70 -3.31 -1.11 -1.85
N ALA A 71 -2.10 -1.64 -2.01
CA ALA A 71 -0.99 -1.36 -1.14
C ALA A 71 0.27 -0.96 -1.90
N THR A 72 1.15 -0.24 -1.20
CA THR A 72 2.54 0.05 -1.63
C THR A 72 3.53 -0.67 -0.77
N ARG A 73 4.72 -0.93 -1.31
CA ARG A 73 5.82 -1.47 -0.54
C ARG A 73 6.51 -0.38 0.29
N ALA A 74 6.73 -0.62 1.57
CA ALA A 74 7.59 0.22 2.42
C ALA A 74 9.05 0.21 1.94
N ARG A 75 9.79 1.29 2.21
CA ARG A 75 11.17 1.45 1.74
C ARG A 75 12.09 0.34 2.26
N GLU A 76 11.81 -0.15 3.46
CA GLU A 76 12.51 -1.20 4.16
C GLU A 76 12.48 -2.54 3.40
N LEU A 77 11.39 -2.82 2.67
CA LEU A 77 11.19 -4.08 1.94
C LEU A 77 11.76 -4.06 0.52
N ARG A 78 12.51 -3.03 0.11
CA ARG A 78 13.04 -2.92 -1.26
C ARG A 78 13.91 -4.10 -1.71
N ARG A 79 14.57 -4.77 -0.77
CA ARG A 79 15.42 -5.94 -1.02
C ARG A 79 14.68 -7.26 -0.79
N THR A 80 13.42 -7.20 -0.36
CA THR A 80 12.58 -8.34 -0.06
C THR A 80 11.64 -8.58 -1.24
N ALA A 81 11.75 -9.75 -1.88
CA ALA A 81 10.79 -10.16 -2.89
C ALA A 81 9.42 -10.31 -2.24
N ILE A 82 8.39 -9.68 -2.82
CA ILE A 82 6.99 -9.84 -2.45
C ILE A 82 6.33 -10.52 -3.64
N VAL A 83 5.70 -11.66 -3.40
CA VAL A 83 5.11 -12.52 -4.44
C VAL A 83 3.65 -12.83 -4.09
N THR A 84 2.91 -13.36 -5.05
CA THR A 84 1.54 -13.84 -4.81
C THR A 84 1.56 -14.96 -3.75
N GLY A 85 0.58 -14.93 -2.85
CA GLY A 85 0.44 -15.85 -1.72
C GLY A 85 1.20 -15.42 -0.46
N ASP A 86 2.04 -14.37 -0.52
CA ASP A 86 2.65 -13.83 0.70
C ASP A 86 1.59 -13.34 1.70
N ARG A 87 1.82 -13.62 2.99
CA ARG A 87 1.09 -13.00 4.09
C ARG A 87 1.83 -11.71 4.47
N ALA A 88 1.24 -10.57 4.14
CA ALA A 88 1.83 -9.26 4.27
C ALA A 88 1.26 -8.51 5.48
N ARG A 89 2.12 -7.87 6.26
CA ARG A 89 1.72 -6.92 7.30
C ARG A 89 1.48 -5.55 6.65
N VAL A 90 0.26 -5.05 6.77
CA VAL A 90 -0.23 -3.85 6.08
C VAL A 90 -0.69 -2.80 7.09
N VAL A 91 -0.31 -1.55 6.86
CA VAL A 91 -0.74 -0.39 7.65
C VAL A 91 -1.32 0.70 6.75
N GLY A 92 -2.03 1.65 7.36
CA GLY A 92 -2.70 2.73 6.64
C GLY A 92 -4.17 2.40 6.41
N ASP A 93 -4.74 2.94 5.34
CA ASP A 93 -6.13 2.70 5.00
C ASP A 93 -6.27 1.39 4.23
N THR A 94 -6.75 0.35 4.91
CA THR A 94 -6.98 -0.98 4.36
C THR A 94 -8.39 -1.18 3.85
N SER A 95 -9.27 -0.17 3.87
CA SER A 95 -10.72 -0.34 3.58
C SER A 95 -11.04 -0.77 2.15
N GLY A 96 -10.09 -0.64 1.21
CA GLY A 96 -10.32 -0.96 -0.20
C GLY A 96 -11.21 0.05 -0.94
N THR A 97 -11.67 1.11 -0.28
CA THR A 97 -12.49 2.16 -0.90
C THR A 97 -11.70 2.87 -2.01
N ALA A 98 -12.39 3.34 -3.05
CA ALA A 98 -11.74 4.05 -4.15
C ALA A 98 -10.90 5.25 -3.65
N GLY A 99 -9.65 5.33 -4.09
CA GLY A 99 -8.71 6.38 -3.69
C GLY A 99 -7.95 6.12 -2.37
N THR A 100 -8.27 5.03 -1.67
CA THR A 100 -7.52 4.61 -0.48
C THR A 100 -6.21 3.93 -0.85
N LEU A 101 -5.26 3.96 0.08
CA LEU A 101 -3.96 3.33 -0.16
C LEU A 101 -3.30 2.87 1.13
N ALA A 102 -3.00 1.59 1.18
CA ALA A 102 -2.30 0.96 2.26
C ALA A 102 -0.78 0.84 1.98
N ARG A 103 -0.03 0.34 2.96
CA ARG A 103 1.41 0.10 2.86
C ARG A 103 1.81 -1.21 3.51
N ILE A 104 2.46 -2.08 2.75
CA ILE A 104 3.11 -3.30 3.25
C ILE A 104 4.39 -2.91 3.97
N VAL A 105 4.49 -3.25 5.26
CA VAL A 105 5.63 -2.94 6.14
C VAL A 105 6.45 -4.18 6.52
N GLY A 106 5.87 -5.37 6.38
CA GLY A 106 6.53 -6.65 6.63
C GLY A 106 5.88 -7.78 5.84
N ILE A 107 6.58 -8.92 5.77
CA ILE A 107 6.05 -10.18 5.26
C ILE A 107 6.21 -11.18 6.41
N GLU A 108 5.15 -11.93 6.71
CA GLU A 108 5.18 -13.02 7.69
C GLU A 108 6.06 -14.17 7.20
N GLU A 109 6.43 -15.06 8.11
CA GLU A 109 7.21 -16.24 7.77
C GLU A 109 6.47 -17.09 6.73
N ARG A 110 7.22 -17.56 5.72
CA ARG A 110 6.67 -18.35 4.61
C ARG A 110 6.71 -19.82 4.97
N THR A 111 5.59 -20.52 4.78
CA THR A 111 5.49 -21.97 4.99
C THR A 111 6.03 -22.75 3.79
N SER A 112 5.84 -22.22 2.57
CA SER A 112 6.30 -22.84 1.33
C SER A 112 6.77 -21.80 0.31
N LEU A 113 7.59 -22.24 -0.65
CA LEU A 113 8.18 -21.41 -1.69
C LEU A 113 8.20 -22.17 -3.02
N LEU A 114 7.65 -21.56 -4.08
CA LEU A 114 7.86 -21.99 -5.45
C LEU A 114 8.86 -21.06 -6.13
N ARG A 115 9.92 -21.63 -6.67
CA ARG A 115 11.01 -20.89 -7.32
C ARG A 115 11.11 -21.27 -8.78
N ARG A 116 11.56 -20.30 -9.59
CA ARG A 116 11.85 -20.48 -11.02
C ARG A 116 13.27 -20.01 -11.29
N SER A 117 14.05 -20.85 -11.97
CA SER A 117 15.33 -20.45 -12.54
C SER A 117 15.10 -19.48 -13.70
N ALA A 118 15.99 -18.50 -13.87
CA ALA A 118 15.88 -17.57 -15.00
C ALA A 118 16.32 -18.22 -16.33
N ASP A 119 17.23 -19.20 -16.25
CA ASP A 119 17.83 -19.98 -17.33
C ASP A 119 18.35 -21.29 -16.71
N ASP A 120 18.49 -22.37 -17.49
CA ASP A 120 19.09 -23.63 -17.04
C ASP A 120 20.56 -23.47 -16.61
N THR A 121 21.20 -22.38 -17.04
CA THR A 121 22.59 -22.03 -16.72
C THR A 121 22.70 -21.04 -15.55
N ASP A 122 21.60 -20.43 -15.10
CA ASP A 122 21.60 -19.40 -14.07
C ASP A 122 21.44 -20.02 -12.67
N GLN A 123 22.35 -19.69 -11.75
CA GLN A 123 22.30 -20.14 -10.36
C GLN A 123 21.31 -19.34 -9.50
N VAL A 124 20.74 -18.26 -10.04
CA VAL A 124 19.82 -17.39 -9.29
C VAL A 124 18.37 -17.81 -9.52
N GLU A 125 17.85 -18.57 -8.56
CA GLU A 125 16.43 -18.88 -8.47
C GLU A 125 15.62 -17.66 -8.00
N ARG A 126 14.52 -17.35 -8.69
CA ARG A 126 13.57 -16.30 -8.28
C ARG A 126 12.33 -16.93 -7.68
N ILE A 127 11.90 -16.40 -6.53
CA ILE A 127 10.64 -16.81 -5.92
C ILE A 127 9.49 -16.27 -6.78
N VAL A 128 8.54 -17.15 -7.11
CA VAL A 128 7.36 -16.81 -7.94
C VAL A 128 6.07 -16.86 -7.12
N VAL A 129 5.94 -17.83 -6.22
CA VAL A 129 4.77 -18.00 -5.34
C VAL A 129 5.24 -18.36 -3.93
N ALA A 130 4.51 -17.90 -2.91
CA ALA A 130 4.72 -18.29 -1.52
C ALA A 130 3.43 -18.88 -0.92
N ASN A 131 3.58 -19.73 0.10
CA ASN A 131 2.46 -20.30 0.89
C ASN A 131 1.39 -21.02 0.04
N ALA A 132 1.82 -21.69 -1.04
CA ALA A 132 0.97 -22.61 -1.77
C ALA A 132 1.04 -23.99 -1.11
N ASP A 133 -0.13 -24.56 -0.79
CA ASP A 133 -0.24 -25.86 -0.13
C ASP A 133 -0.57 -27.00 -1.11
N GLN A 134 -0.99 -26.66 -2.33
CA GLN A 134 -1.35 -27.63 -3.37
C GLN A 134 -0.78 -27.21 -4.74
N MET A 135 -0.35 -28.20 -5.52
CA MET A 135 0.11 -28.02 -6.90
C MET A 135 -0.73 -28.90 -7.82
N LEU A 136 -1.43 -28.27 -8.77
CA LEU A 136 -2.21 -28.97 -9.77
C LEU A 136 -1.39 -29.10 -11.06
N VAL A 137 -1.09 -30.33 -11.47
CA VAL A 137 -0.40 -30.63 -12.73
C VAL A 137 -1.46 -30.99 -13.77
N VAL A 138 -1.65 -30.13 -14.76
CA VAL A 138 -2.61 -30.33 -15.85
C VAL A 138 -1.86 -30.80 -17.09
N VAL A 139 -2.31 -31.92 -17.67
CA VAL A 139 -1.74 -32.51 -18.90
C VAL A 139 -2.83 -32.68 -19.94
N ALA A 140 -2.48 -32.53 -21.22
CA ALA A 140 -3.37 -32.79 -22.35
C ALA A 140 -3.00 -34.12 -23.01
N ALA A 141 -3.99 -35.00 -23.22
CA ALA A 141 -3.79 -36.33 -23.84
C ALA A 141 -3.83 -36.31 -25.38
N ALA A 142 -4.30 -35.22 -25.98
CA ALA A 142 -4.34 -35.01 -27.42
C ALA A 142 -3.80 -33.62 -27.76
N ASP A 143 -3.09 -33.53 -28.89
CA ASP A 143 -2.36 -32.35 -29.40
C ASP A 143 -1.04 -31.96 -28.66
N PRO A 144 -0.03 -32.84 -28.51
CA PRO A 144 1.27 -32.41 -27.98
C PRO A 144 2.34 -32.31 -29.08
N GLU A 145 2.90 -31.11 -29.28
CA GLU A 145 4.34 -30.91 -29.38
C GLU A 145 4.70 -29.60 -28.62
N PRO A 146 5.82 -29.58 -27.86
CA PRO A 146 6.16 -28.50 -26.93
C PRO A 146 6.54 -27.17 -27.59
#